data_AF-A0AAV6FR36-F1
#
_entry.id   AF-A0AAV6FR36-F1
#
_cell.length_a   1.000
_cell.length_b   1.000
_cell.length_c   1.000
_cell.angle_alpha   90.00
_cell.angle_beta   90.00
_cell.angle_gamma   90.00
#
_symmetry.space_group_name_H-M   'P 1'
#
loop_
_entity.id
_entity.type
_entity.pdbx_description
1 polymer ?
#
loop_
_entity_poly.entity_id
_entity_poly.type
_entity_poly.pdbx_seq_one_letter_code
_entity_poly.pdbx_strand_id
1 'polypeptide(L)'
;MLGRMFGSGREHNFTRPNEKGEFEVAEGISSTVFRAILDYYRSGVIRCPDGISIPELREACDYLCISFDYSTIKCRDLSALMHELSNDGARRQFEAYLEEMVLPLMVASAQSGERECHIVVLTDDDVVDWDEEYPPQMGEEYSQIIYSTKLYRFFKYIENRDVAKSVLKERGLKKIRLGIEVHGGRRLQRLTCTEFKPQYTEDSKA
;
A
#
# COMPACT_ATOMS: atom_id res chain seq x y z
N MET A 1 -9.53 -10.57 -16.01
CA MET A 1 -9.82 -11.94 -15.50
C MET A 1 -10.91 -12.67 -16.29
N LEU A 2 -12.09 -12.07 -16.51
CA LEU A 2 -13.25 -12.75 -17.14
C LEU A 2 -12.97 -13.34 -18.53
N GLY A 3 -12.20 -12.64 -19.38
CA GLY A 3 -11.81 -13.18 -20.70
C GLY A 3 -11.00 -14.48 -20.62
N ARG A 4 -10.27 -14.73 -19.52
CA ARG A 4 -9.57 -15.99 -19.26
C ARG A 4 -10.52 -17.07 -18.71
N MET A 5 -11.50 -16.68 -17.89
CA MET A 5 -12.49 -17.61 -17.32
C MET A 5 -13.38 -18.25 -18.40
N PHE A 6 -13.71 -17.50 -19.45
CA PHE A 6 -14.60 -17.93 -20.53
C PHE A 6 -13.88 -18.15 -21.88
N GLY A 7 -12.55 -18.17 -21.89
CA GLY A 7 -11.74 -18.36 -23.10
C GLY A 7 -11.73 -19.81 -23.59
N SER A 8 -11.43 -20.02 -24.88
CA SER A 8 -11.40 -21.35 -25.53
C SER A 8 -10.24 -22.25 -25.08
N GLY A 9 -9.33 -21.73 -24.26
CA GLY A 9 -8.15 -22.45 -23.74
C GLY A 9 -8.54 -23.48 -22.69
N ARG A 10 -8.76 -24.71 -23.13
CA ARG A 10 -9.27 -25.86 -22.34
C ARG A 10 -8.45 -26.27 -21.12
N GLU A 11 -7.25 -25.73 -20.90
CA GLU A 11 -6.34 -26.23 -19.86
C GLU A 11 -6.54 -25.55 -18.49
N HIS A 12 -7.24 -24.42 -18.41
CA HIS A 12 -7.45 -23.68 -17.15
C HIS A 12 -8.84 -23.04 -17.04
N ASN A 13 -9.91 -23.82 -17.22
CA ASN A 13 -11.27 -23.33 -16.94
C ASN A 13 -11.44 -23.13 -15.42
N PHE A 14 -11.24 -21.91 -14.94
CA PHE A 14 -11.40 -21.51 -13.55
C PHE A 14 -12.84 -21.69 -13.04
N THR A 15 -13.83 -21.70 -13.94
CA THR A 15 -15.25 -21.77 -13.61
C THR A 15 -15.91 -22.90 -14.39
N ARG A 16 -16.57 -23.82 -13.69
CA ARG A 16 -17.36 -24.91 -14.30
C ARG A 16 -18.85 -24.54 -14.30
N PRO A 17 -19.58 -24.84 -15.38
CA PRO A 17 -21.02 -24.62 -15.36
C PRO A 17 -21.70 -25.59 -14.38
N ASN A 18 -22.79 -25.13 -13.76
CA ASN A 18 -23.68 -25.95 -12.96
C ASN A 18 -24.54 -26.88 -13.85
N GLU A 19 -25.42 -27.66 -13.25
CA GLU A 19 -26.31 -28.61 -13.96
C GLU A 19 -27.25 -27.95 -14.97
N LYS A 20 -27.48 -26.63 -14.86
CA LYS A 20 -28.28 -25.82 -15.78
C LYS A 20 -27.45 -25.15 -16.88
N GLY A 21 -26.13 -25.31 -16.88
CA GLY A 21 -25.22 -24.64 -17.80
C GLY A 21 -24.86 -23.21 -17.39
N GLU A 22 -25.18 -22.79 -16.16
CA GLU A 22 -24.90 -21.44 -15.64
C GLU A 22 -23.57 -21.40 -14.91
N PHE A 23 -22.94 -20.23 -14.84
CA PHE A 23 -21.65 -20.05 -14.18
C PHE A 23 -21.80 -19.20 -12.93
N GLU A 24 -21.25 -19.67 -11.81
CA GLU A 24 -21.08 -18.87 -10.61
C GLU A 24 -19.73 -18.16 -10.69
N VAL A 25 -19.76 -16.83 -10.64
CA VAL A 25 -18.59 -15.96 -10.81
C VAL A 25 -18.67 -14.79 -9.85
N ALA A 26 -17.53 -14.13 -9.62
CA ALA A 26 -17.47 -12.86 -8.91
C ALA A 26 -18.05 -12.96 -7.48
N GLU A 27 -17.66 -14.01 -6.74
CA GLU A 27 -18.05 -14.18 -5.34
C GLU A 27 -17.70 -12.93 -4.52
N GLY A 28 -18.65 -12.46 -3.71
CA GLY A 28 -18.50 -11.23 -2.92
C GLY A 28 -18.79 -9.92 -3.67
N ILE A 29 -19.00 -9.95 -4.99
CA ILE A 29 -19.35 -8.77 -5.79
C ILE A 29 -20.88 -8.70 -5.95
N SER A 30 -21.47 -7.54 -5.64
CA SER A 30 -22.91 -7.35 -5.78
C SER A 30 -23.35 -7.40 -7.25
N SER A 31 -24.57 -7.87 -7.51
CA SER A 31 -25.11 -7.96 -8.88
C SER A 31 -25.17 -6.60 -9.58
N THR A 32 -25.39 -5.52 -8.82
CA THR A 32 -25.36 -4.13 -9.31
C THR A 32 -23.97 -3.74 -9.79
N VAL A 33 -22.93 -4.02 -9.01
CA VAL A 33 -21.53 -3.75 -9.39
C VAL A 33 -21.11 -4.62 -10.56
N PHE A 34 -21.44 -5.91 -10.52
CA PHE A 34 -21.12 -6.85 -11.60
C PHE A 34 -21.76 -6.43 -12.93
N ARG A 35 -23.01 -5.95 -12.91
CA ARG A 35 -23.66 -5.39 -14.11
C ARG A 35 -22.89 -4.21 -14.70
N ALA A 36 -22.44 -3.27 -13.86
CA ALA A 36 -21.65 -2.13 -14.31
C ALA A 36 -20.31 -2.56 -14.93
N ILE A 37 -19.69 -3.62 -14.39
CA ILE A 37 -18.49 -4.24 -14.96
C ILE A 37 -18.78 -4.90 -16.32
N LEU A 38 -19.91 -5.58 -16.49
CA LEU A 38 -20.28 -6.16 -17.79
C LEU A 38 -20.46 -5.06 -18.86
N ASP A 39 -21.00 -3.90 -18.48
CA ASP A 39 -21.13 -2.75 -19.38
C ASP A 39 -19.76 -2.15 -19.78
N TYR A 40 -18.73 -2.28 -18.93
CA TYR A 40 -17.36 -1.91 -19.29
C TYR A 40 -16.79 -2.74 -20.43
N TYR A 41 -17.05 -4.05 -20.49
CA TYR A 41 -16.59 -4.87 -21.62
C TYR A 41 -17.23 -4.49 -22.95
N ARG A 42 -18.33 -3.72 -22.94
CA ARG A 42 -18.99 -3.19 -24.14
C ARG A 42 -18.52 -1.78 -24.51
N SER A 43 -18.29 -0.94 -23.50
CA SER A 43 -18.09 0.51 -23.70
C SER A 43 -16.70 1.02 -23.36
N GLY A 44 -15.89 0.22 -22.68
CA GLY A 44 -14.60 0.61 -22.10
C GLY A 44 -14.71 1.47 -20.84
N VAL A 45 -15.91 1.69 -20.30
CA VAL A 45 -16.15 2.57 -19.15
C VAL A 45 -17.07 1.92 -18.13
N ILE A 46 -16.72 2.00 -16.84
CA ILE A 46 -17.59 1.69 -15.71
C ILE A 46 -18.21 2.99 -15.20
N ARG A 47 -19.54 3.05 -15.22
CA ARG A 47 -20.28 4.12 -14.52
C ARG A 47 -20.67 3.59 -13.15
N CYS A 48 -20.11 4.19 -12.10
CA CYS A 48 -20.40 3.82 -10.72
C CYS A 48 -21.91 3.91 -10.47
N PRO A 49 -22.57 2.80 -10.09
CA PRO A 49 -24.02 2.80 -9.84
C PRO A 49 -24.40 3.65 -8.64
N ASP A 50 -25.65 4.12 -8.62
CA ASP A 50 -26.20 4.87 -7.49
C ASP A 50 -26.28 3.97 -6.25
N GLY A 51 -25.84 4.48 -5.10
CA GLY A 51 -25.80 3.75 -3.83
C GLY A 51 -24.59 2.84 -3.63
N ILE A 52 -23.71 2.70 -4.63
CA ILE A 52 -22.45 1.96 -4.53
C ILE A 52 -21.31 2.92 -4.15
N SER A 53 -20.48 2.50 -3.21
CA SER A 53 -19.28 3.25 -2.81
C SER A 53 -18.12 3.02 -3.78
N ILE A 54 -17.27 4.03 -3.96
CA ILE A 54 -16.08 3.90 -4.82
C ILE A 54 -15.10 2.82 -4.31
N PRO A 55 -14.85 2.66 -3.00
CA PRO A 55 -14.03 1.55 -2.50
C PRO A 55 -14.60 0.17 -2.84
N GLU A 56 -15.91 -0.05 -2.73
CA GLU A 56 -16.54 -1.33 -3.14
C GLU A 56 -16.31 -1.60 -4.63
N LEU A 57 -16.47 -0.57 -5.47
CA LEU A 57 -16.21 -0.71 -6.90
C LEU A 57 -14.73 -0.98 -7.19
N ARG A 58 -13.83 -0.36 -6.43
CA ARG A 58 -12.38 -0.57 -6.52
C ARG A 58 -12.02 -2.02 -6.22
N GLU A 59 -12.50 -2.58 -5.10
CA GLU A 59 -12.27 -3.97 -4.74
C GLU A 59 -12.74 -4.94 -5.83
N ALA A 60 -13.90 -4.68 -6.44
CA ALA A 60 -14.41 -5.47 -7.55
C ALA A 60 -13.52 -5.37 -8.81
N CYS A 61 -12.98 -4.18 -9.10
CA CYS A 61 -12.04 -3.99 -10.21
C CYS A 61 -10.72 -4.72 -9.96
N ASP A 62 -10.17 -4.63 -8.75
CA ASP A 62 -8.94 -5.33 -8.36
C ASP A 62 -9.12 -6.86 -8.49
N TYR A 63 -10.24 -7.39 -7.98
CA TYR A 63 -10.57 -8.82 -8.08
C TYR A 63 -10.64 -9.29 -9.55
N LEU A 64 -11.33 -8.54 -10.42
CA LEU A 64 -11.50 -8.92 -11.82
C LEU A 64 -10.32 -8.50 -12.73
N CYS A 65 -9.29 -7.90 -12.15
CA CYS A 65 -8.13 -7.33 -12.83
C CYS A 65 -8.53 -6.32 -13.92
N ILE A 66 -9.41 -5.38 -13.58
CA ILE A 66 -9.80 -4.25 -14.42
C ILE A 66 -9.05 -3.01 -13.94
N SER A 67 -8.47 -2.25 -14.86
CA SER A 67 -7.77 -1.01 -14.53
C SER A 67 -8.71 -0.01 -13.87
N PHE A 68 -8.32 0.47 -12.68
CA PHE A 68 -9.05 1.49 -11.95
C PHE A 68 -8.39 2.86 -12.18
N ASP A 69 -8.88 3.60 -13.16
CA ASP A 69 -8.34 4.91 -13.54
C ASP A 69 -9.44 5.87 -14.03
N TYR A 70 -9.09 7.15 -14.24
CA TYR A 70 -10.04 8.18 -14.68
C TYR A 70 -10.66 7.91 -16.06
N SER A 71 -9.95 7.21 -16.95
CA SER A 71 -10.46 6.86 -18.28
C SER A 71 -11.49 5.74 -18.19
N THR A 72 -11.29 4.81 -17.25
CA THR A 72 -12.15 3.65 -17.01
C THR A 72 -13.33 3.96 -16.09
N ILE A 73 -13.17 4.77 -15.04
CA ILE A 73 -14.18 4.99 -14.00
C ILE A 73 -14.87 6.35 -14.16
N LYS A 74 -16.22 6.36 -14.14
CA LYS A 74 -17.05 7.57 -14.04
C LYS A 74 -17.95 7.49 -12.82
N CYS A 75 -17.89 8.49 -11.95
CA CYS A 75 -18.67 8.53 -10.72
C CYS A 75 -19.16 9.95 -10.43
N ARG A 76 -20.13 10.06 -9.50
CA ARG A 76 -20.58 11.34 -8.94
C ARG A 76 -19.67 11.81 -7.79
N ASP A 77 -19.20 10.88 -6.96
CA ASP A 77 -18.32 11.18 -5.84
C ASP A 77 -16.87 11.29 -6.31
N LEU A 78 -16.49 12.52 -6.68
CA LEU A 78 -15.12 12.83 -7.09
C LEU A 78 -14.14 12.70 -5.93
N SER A 79 -14.55 12.98 -4.70
CA SER A 79 -13.65 12.93 -3.53
C SER A 79 -13.20 11.50 -3.28
N ALA A 80 -14.13 10.55 -3.32
CA ALA A 80 -13.81 9.14 -3.13
C ALA A 80 -12.95 8.59 -4.29
N LEU A 81 -13.22 9.00 -5.54
CA LEU A 81 -12.35 8.64 -6.67
C LEU A 81 -10.93 9.18 -6.51
N MET A 82 -10.80 10.45 -6.14
CA MET A 82 -9.49 11.07 -5.92
C MET A 82 -8.75 10.42 -4.75
N HIS A 83 -9.45 9.98 -3.71
CA HIS A 83 -8.86 9.24 -2.60
C HIS A 83 -8.22 7.93 -3.08
N GLU A 84 -8.95 7.09 -3.83
CA GLU A 84 -8.42 5.84 -4.38
C GLU A 84 -7.22 6.07 -5.30
N LEU A 85 -7.31 7.04 -6.22
CA LEU A 85 -6.22 7.38 -7.14
C LEU A 85 -5.00 7.96 -6.41
N SER A 86 -5.23 8.74 -5.34
CA SER A 86 -4.16 9.27 -4.49
C SER A 86 -3.46 8.16 -3.74
N ASN A 87 -4.17 7.13 -3.26
CA ASN A 87 -3.57 5.98 -2.60
C ASN A 87 -2.65 5.20 -3.57
N ASP A 88 -3.05 5.02 -4.83
CA ASP A 88 -2.19 4.41 -5.87
C ASP A 88 -0.95 5.27 -6.19
N GLY A 89 -1.12 6.59 -6.21
CA GLY A 89 -0.02 7.53 -6.35
C GLY A 89 0.96 7.45 -5.18
N ALA A 90 0.44 7.46 -3.95
CA ALA A 90 1.22 7.38 -2.73
C ALA A 90 1.97 6.04 -2.62
N ARG A 91 1.33 4.92 -3.01
CA ARG A 91 1.96 3.60 -3.06
C ARG A 91 3.19 3.61 -3.97
N ARG A 92 3.02 4.03 -5.23
CA ARG A 92 4.12 4.08 -6.21
C ARG A 92 5.25 5.00 -5.75
N GLN A 93 4.89 6.16 -5.19
CA GLN A 93 5.86 7.10 -4.66
C GLN A 93 6.65 6.52 -3.48
N PHE A 94 5.96 5.84 -2.56
CA PHE A 94 6.61 5.22 -1.42
C PHE A 94 7.47 4.01 -1.83
N GLU A 95 7.04 3.20 -2.79
CA GLU A 95 7.85 2.11 -3.33
C GLU A 95 9.19 2.63 -3.88
N ALA A 96 9.18 3.74 -4.61
CA ALA A 96 10.42 4.38 -5.06
C ALA A 96 11.29 4.84 -3.88
N TYR A 97 10.71 5.53 -2.90
CA TYR A 97 11.43 5.97 -1.70
C TYR A 97 11.96 4.82 -0.85
N LEU A 98 11.22 3.71 -0.81
CA LEU A 98 11.60 2.50 -0.09
C LEU A 98 12.87 1.92 -0.71
N GLU A 99 12.89 1.69 -2.02
CA GLU A 99 14.04 1.12 -2.72
C GLU A 99 15.25 2.08 -2.70
N GLU A 100 15.03 3.38 -2.92
CA GLU A 100 16.12 4.37 -3.07
C GLU A 100 16.75 4.81 -1.73
N MET A 101 15.97 4.97 -0.66
CA MET A 101 16.42 5.61 0.58
C MET A 101 16.31 4.74 1.83
N VAL A 102 15.22 3.99 1.97
CA VAL A 102 14.92 3.26 3.23
C VAL A 102 15.60 1.89 3.25
N LEU A 103 15.51 1.14 2.15
CA LEU A 103 16.04 -0.22 2.03
C LEU A 103 17.56 -0.29 2.24
N PRO A 104 18.40 0.63 1.70
CA PRO A 104 19.83 0.60 1.95
C PRO A 104 20.18 0.66 3.45
N LEU A 105 19.47 1.48 4.22
CA LEU A 105 19.67 1.59 5.67
C LEU A 105 19.22 0.33 6.41
N MET A 106 18.09 -0.25 6.02
CA MET A 106 17.61 -1.52 6.57
C MET A 106 18.61 -2.67 6.30
N VAL A 107 19.18 -2.72 5.09
CA VAL A 107 20.19 -3.71 4.72
C VAL A 107 21.46 -3.53 5.55
N ALA A 108 21.94 -2.29 5.71
CA ALA A 108 23.10 -1.99 6.54
C ALA A 108 22.87 -2.43 8.00
N SER A 109 21.73 -2.08 8.59
CA SER A 109 21.36 -2.56 9.94
C SER A 109 21.35 -4.09 10.03
N ALA A 110 20.74 -4.77 9.06
CA ALA A 110 20.68 -6.23 9.04
C ALA A 110 22.08 -6.88 8.90
N GLN A 111 22.97 -6.30 8.09
CA GLN A 111 24.36 -6.76 7.94
C GLN A 111 25.18 -6.58 9.21
N SER A 112 24.87 -5.56 10.02
CA SER A 112 25.45 -5.36 11.35
C SER A 112 24.90 -6.32 12.42
N GLY A 113 23.92 -7.18 12.08
CA GLY A 113 23.31 -8.13 13.01
C GLY A 113 22.08 -7.59 13.73
N GLU A 114 21.64 -6.37 13.42
CA GLU A 114 20.44 -5.79 14.01
C GLU A 114 19.18 -6.45 13.45
N ARG A 115 18.19 -6.60 14.33
CA ARG A 115 16.87 -7.15 13.98
C ARG A 115 15.80 -6.08 13.85
N GLU A 116 16.14 -4.83 14.13
CA GLU A 116 15.25 -3.68 14.03
C GLU A 116 16.00 -2.53 13.33
N CYS A 117 15.26 -1.61 12.71
CA CYS A 117 15.86 -0.42 12.10
C CYS A 117 15.00 0.80 12.40
N HIS A 118 15.63 1.80 13.00
CA HIS A 118 15.01 3.07 13.34
C HIS A 118 15.51 4.12 12.35
N ILE A 119 14.57 4.74 11.64
CA ILE A 119 14.87 5.74 10.62
C ILE A 119 14.17 7.04 10.99
N VAL A 120 14.95 8.10 11.13
CA VAL A 120 14.46 9.46 11.31
C VAL A 120 14.57 10.18 9.97
N VAL A 121 13.48 10.79 9.53
CA VAL A 121 13.42 11.56 8.29
C VAL A 121 13.36 13.04 8.62
N LEU A 122 14.34 13.77 8.11
CA LEU A 122 14.50 15.21 8.26
C LEU A 122 14.35 15.91 6.90
N THR A 123 14.07 17.21 6.92
CA THR A 123 14.18 18.00 5.69
C THR A 123 15.65 18.20 5.32
N ASP A 124 15.92 18.54 4.07
CA ASP A 124 17.29 18.67 3.56
C ASP A 124 18.09 19.77 4.27
N ASP A 125 17.38 20.79 4.79
CA ASP A 125 17.96 21.95 5.47
C ASP A 125 17.93 21.83 7.02
N ASP A 126 17.32 20.77 7.56
CA ASP A 126 17.22 20.58 9.01
C ASP A 126 18.50 19.96 9.57
N VAL A 127 18.99 20.52 10.67
CA VAL A 127 20.00 19.88 11.52
C VAL A 127 19.35 19.65 12.89
N VAL A 128 19.25 18.39 13.29
CA VAL A 128 18.84 18.02 14.65
C VAL A 128 20.11 17.84 15.44
N ASP A 129 20.34 18.74 16.39
CA ASP A 129 21.38 18.61 17.40
C ASP A 129 20.70 17.97 18.60
N TRP A 130 20.98 16.69 18.83
CA TRP A 130 20.47 16.02 20.02
C TRP A 130 21.40 16.42 21.17
N ASP A 131 20.88 17.20 22.12
CA ASP A 131 21.65 17.64 23.28
C ASP A 131 21.20 16.93 24.57
N GLU A 132 21.89 17.18 25.67
CA GLU A 132 21.54 16.62 26.99
C GLU A 132 20.14 17.04 27.46
N GLU A 133 19.59 18.15 26.96
CA GLU A 133 18.26 18.65 27.32
C GLU A 133 17.15 17.95 26.51
N TYR A 134 17.49 17.48 25.31
CA TYR A 134 16.60 16.75 24.41
C TYR A 134 17.31 15.56 23.72
N PRO A 135 17.51 14.43 24.42
CA PRO A 135 18.05 13.22 23.80
C PRO A 135 17.01 12.56 22.87
N PRO A 136 17.42 11.81 21.83
CA PRO A 136 16.50 11.00 21.05
C PRO A 136 15.88 9.93 21.94
N GLN A 137 14.58 9.68 21.78
CA GLN A 137 13.83 8.76 22.66
C GLN A 137 14.38 7.32 22.74
N MET A 138 15.26 6.91 21.81
CA MET A 138 15.83 5.55 21.76
C MET A 138 17.37 5.55 21.74
N GLY A 139 18.02 6.69 22.05
CA GLY A 139 19.48 6.86 21.95
C GLY A 139 19.94 7.18 20.51
N GLU A 140 20.97 8.04 20.39
CA GLU A 140 21.55 8.43 19.09
C GLU A 140 22.15 7.21 18.37
N GLU A 141 22.72 6.28 19.13
CA GLU A 141 23.52 5.16 18.63
C GLU A 141 22.74 4.16 17.76
N TYR A 142 21.40 4.16 17.83
CA TYR A 142 20.54 3.19 17.13
C TYR A 142 19.67 3.80 16.04
N SER A 143 19.75 5.12 15.82
CA SER A 143 18.89 5.83 14.87
C SER A 143 19.65 6.20 13.59
N GLN A 144 19.16 5.73 12.44
CA GLN A 144 19.64 6.15 11.13
C GLN A 144 18.88 7.38 10.65
N ILE A 145 19.55 8.29 9.94
CA ILE A 145 18.95 9.56 9.49
C ILE A 145 18.87 9.60 7.97
N ILE A 146 17.70 9.97 7.45
CA ILE A 146 17.49 10.34 6.03
C ILE A 146 17.20 11.84 5.96
N TYR A 147 18.02 12.56 5.20
CA TYR A 147 17.72 13.94 4.79
C TYR A 147 17.00 13.91 3.45
N SER A 148 15.70 14.22 3.47
CA SER A 148 14.87 14.26 2.26
C SER A 148 13.59 15.04 2.55
N THR A 149 13.52 16.28 2.05
CA THR A 149 12.29 17.10 2.14
C THR A 149 11.11 16.41 1.45
N LYS A 150 11.38 15.62 0.40
CA LYS A 150 10.35 14.87 -0.33
C LYS A 150 9.74 13.76 0.53
N LEU A 151 10.58 12.94 1.16
CA LEU A 151 10.10 11.87 2.05
C LEU A 151 9.47 12.44 3.33
N TYR A 152 10.03 13.53 3.86
CA TYR A 152 9.46 14.25 4.98
C TYR A 152 8.03 14.74 4.66
N ARG A 153 7.84 15.41 3.51
CA ARG A 153 6.50 15.88 3.06
C ARG A 153 5.55 14.73 2.80
N PHE A 154 6.05 13.59 2.31
CA PHE A 154 5.25 12.40 2.10
C PHE A 154 4.62 11.91 3.41
N PHE A 155 5.40 11.76 4.48
CA PHE A 155 4.92 11.28 5.77
C PHE A 155 4.09 12.29 6.58
N LYS A 156 4.04 13.57 6.15
CA LYS A 156 3.17 14.59 6.74
C LYS A 156 1.70 14.17 6.74
N TYR A 157 1.25 13.44 5.72
CA TYR A 157 -0.13 12.99 5.57
C TYR A 157 -0.36 11.66 6.29
N ILE A 158 -1.47 11.51 7.00
CA ILE A 158 -1.78 10.26 7.73
C ILE A 158 -2.09 9.12 6.76
N GLU A 159 -2.81 9.43 5.69
CA GLU A 159 -3.18 8.50 4.63
C GLU A 159 -1.93 7.90 3.97
N ASN A 160 -0.92 8.74 3.68
CA ASN A 160 0.35 8.28 3.13
C ASN A 160 1.13 7.35 4.11
N ARG A 161 1.02 7.58 5.42
CA ARG A 161 1.62 6.69 6.42
C ARG A 161 0.91 5.34 6.45
N ASP A 162 -0.41 5.32 6.31
CA ASP A 162 -1.16 4.07 6.23
C ASP A 162 -0.83 3.28 4.96
N VAL A 163 -0.71 3.96 3.82
CA VAL A 163 -0.25 3.36 2.56
C VAL A 163 1.16 2.79 2.71
N ALA A 164 2.12 3.56 3.24
CA ALA A 164 3.48 3.10 3.47
C ALA A 164 3.52 1.87 4.40
N LYS A 165 2.70 1.87 5.45
CA LYS A 165 2.56 0.73 6.36
C LYS A 165 2.04 -0.51 5.64
N SER A 166 1.07 -0.37 4.72
CA SER A 166 0.58 -1.50 3.91
C SER A 166 1.68 -2.07 3.02
N VAL A 167 2.42 -1.21 2.31
CA VAL A 167 3.54 -1.61 1.44
C VAL A 167 4.60 -2.38 2.23
N LEU A 168 5.00 -1.86 3.40
CA LEU A 168 5.98 -2.55 4.26
C LEU A 168 5.47 -3.91 4.77
N LYS A 169 4.19 -4.02 5.12
CA LYS A 169 3.56 -5.29 5.53
C LYS A 169 3.55 -6.32 4.38
N GLU A 170 3.19 -5.88 3.18
CA GLU A 170 3.18 -6.73 1.98
C GLU A 170 4.58 -7.23 1.62
N ARG A 171 5.61 -6.42 1.90
CA ARG A 171 7.02 -6.80 1.81
C ARG A 171 7.51 -7.68 2.98
N GLY A 172 6.61 -8.11 3.87
CA GLY A 172 6.89 -9.09 4.93
C GLY A 172 7.31 -8.50 6.28
N LEU A 173 7.36 -7.18 6.42
CA LEU A 173 7.78 -6.51 7.66
C LEU A 173 6.65 -6.52 8.70
N LYS A 174 7.04 -6.60 9.98
CA LYS A 174 6.10 -6.62 11.12
C LYS A 174 6.41 -5.46 12.07
N LYS A 175 5.53 -5.27 13.06
CA LYS A 175 5.55 -4.21 14.10
C LYS A 175 5.89 -2.77 13.63
N ILE A 176 5.66 -2.43 12.36
CA ILE A 176 5.90 -1.10 11.77
C ILE A 176 5.19 0.01 12.56
N ARG A 177 5.97 1.02 12.97
CA ARG A 177 5.52 2.25 13.63
C ARG A 177 5.93 3.46 12.79
N LEU A 178 4.93 4.21 12.32
CA LEU A 178 5.10 5.45 11.57
C LEU A 178 4.50 6.59 12.38
N GLY A 179 5.29 7.62 12.70
CA GLY A 179 4.88 8.67 13.63
C GLY A 179 5.53 10.01 13.33
N ILE A 180 4.96 11.07 13.94
CA ILE A 180 5.55 12.40 13.97
C ILE A 180 5.95 12.65 15.41
N GLU A 181 7.21 12.94 15.65
CA GLU A 181 7.72 13.33 16.96
C GLU A 181 7.91 14.84 16.99
N VAL A 182 7.71 15.44 18.17
CA VAL A 182 7.99 16.86 18.40
C VAL A 182 9.17 16.94 19.34
N HIS A 183 10.22 17.63 18.92
CA HIS A 183 11.48 17.72 19.63
C HIS A 183 11.96 19.17 19.65
N GLY A 184 12.10 19.77 20.84
CA GLY A 184 12.49 21.19 20.97
C GLY A 184 11.62 22.17 20.16
N GLY A 185 10.33 21.86 19.95
CA GLY A 185 9.42 22.65 19.11
C GLY A 185 9.49 22.36 17.60
N ARG A 186 10.39 21.47 17.14
CA ARG A 186 10.49 21.01 15.74
C ARG A 186 9.76 19.70 15.53
N ARG A 187 9.12 19.51 14.37
CA ARG A 187 8.42 18.26 14.01
C ARG A 187 9.36 17.37 13.22
N LEU A 188 9.69 16.21 13.76
CA LEU A 188 10.50 15.17 13.11
C LEU A 188 9.57 14.06 12.60
N GLN A 189 9.79 13.60 11.37
CA GLN A 189 9.04 12.47 10.82
C GLN A 189 9.82 11.19 11.16
N ARG A 190 9.22 10.27 11.92
CA ARG A 190 9.90 9.04 12.34
C ARG A 190 9.27 7.81 11.70
N LEU A 191 10.12 7.05 11.02
CA LEU A 191 9.83 5.71 10.54
C LEU A 191 10.59 4.72 11.43
N THR A 192 9.88 4.09 12.35
CA THR A 192 10.43 3.00 13.16
C THR A 192 9.95 1.67 12.58
N CYS A 193 10.84 0.93 11.94
CA CYS A 193 10.57 -0.44 11.51
C CYS A 193 11.13 -1.41 12.55
N THR A 194 10.31 -1.78 13.54
CA THR A 194 10.71 -2.80 14.50
C THR A 194 10.44 -4.18 13.91
N GLU A 195 11.50 -4.95 13.71
CA GLU A 195 11.50 -6.41 13.47
C GLU A 195 11.55 -6.91 12.01
N PHE A 196 12.78 -7.21 11.57
CA PHE A 196 13.10 -8.09 10.43
C PHE A 196 12.90 -9.56 10.83
N LYS A 197 11.66 -10.02 10.99
CA LYS A 197 11.45 -11.47 11.24
C LYS A 197 11.66 -12.26 9.95
N PRO A 198 12.52 -13.30 9.93
CA PRO A 198 12.45 -14.30 8.87
C PRO A 198 11.06 -14.95 8.88
N GLN A 199 10.49 -15.17 7.69
CA GLN A 199 9.36 -16.09 7.55
C GLN A 199 9.89 -17.50 7.79
N TYR A 200 9.78 -18.02 9.01
CA TYR A 200 9.74 -19.46 9.17
C TYR A 200 8.36 -19.91 8.69
N THR A 201 8.31 -20.51 7.51
CA THR A 201 7.18 -21.37 7.11
C THR A 201 7.07 -22.48 8.16
N GLU A 202 5.89 -22.67 8.75
CA GLU A 202 5.60 -23.70 9.76
C GLU A 202 5.69 -25.16 9.23
N ASP A 203 6.38 -25.41 8.13
CA ASP A 203 6.50 -26.72 7.48
C ASP A 203 7.80 -27.48 7.83
N SER A 204 8.57 -27.01 8.81
CA SER A 204 9.72 -27.75 9.34
C SER A 204 9.49 -28.18 10.79
N LYS A 205 8.35 -28.85 11.03
CA LYS A 205 8.25 -29.89 12.08
C LYS A 205 8.39 -31.24 11.40
N ALA A 206 9.63 -31.70 11.29
CA ALA A 206 9.99 -33.10 11.14
C ALA A 206 10.88 -33.48 12.32
#